data_AF-A0A254RD64-F1
#
_entry.id   AF-A0A254RD64-F1
#
_cell.length_a   1.000
_cell.length_b   1.000
_cell.length_c   1.000
_cell.angle_alpha   90.00
_cell.angle_beta   90.00
_cell.angle_gamma   90.00
#
_symmetry.space_group_name_H-M   'P 1'
#
loop_
_entity.id
_entity.type
_entity.pdbx_description
1 polymer ?
#
loop_
_entity_poly.entity_id
_entity_poly.type
_entity_poly.pdbx_seq_one_letter_code
_entity_poly.pdbx_strand_id
1 'polypeptide(L)'
;MKSGFVASLLLVAAMLAGCSGIKTPTASLASHDARHDIPAIDQMIVDMKQDYIQACYLPVAKREPPVNACQTELFQMLERRYHMNYTQNHVDMASNDLFFKDVNTKINDLVRKDRQVGAAARRAFGSTDEMMAYYREAYKFETN
;
A
#
# COMPACT_ATOMS: atom_id res chain seq x y z
N MET A 1 -55.02 -38.68 28.25
CA MET A 1 -54.13 -37.66 28.86
C MET A 1 -52.72 -38.22 28.90
N LYS A 2 -51.79 -37.63 28.13
CA LYS A 2 -50.36 -37.46 28.46
C LYS A 2 -49.68 -36.82 27.25
N SER A 3 -49.64 -35.50 27.28
CA SER A 3 -48.81 -34.67 26.42
C SER A 3 -47.35 -34.86 26.82
N GLY A 4 -46.47 -35.06 25.85
CA GLY A 4 -45.03 -35.09 26.06
C GLY A 4 -44.35 -34.23 25.01
N PHE A 5 -44.35 -32.92 25.22
CA PHE A 5 -43.47 -31.98 24.54
C PHE A 5 -42.11 -32.02 25.23
N VAL A 6 -41.05 -32.38 24.52
CA VAL A 6 -39.71 -31.85 24.80
C VAL A 6 -39.02 -31.61 23.46
N ALA A 7 -39.09 -30.36 23.01
CA ALA A 7 -38.18 -29.80 22.04
C ALA A 7 -36.84 -29.54 22.73
N SER A 8 -35.75 -30.11 22.23
CA SER A 8 -34.40 -29.72 22.60
C SER A 8 -33.75 -29.01 21.43
N LEU A 9 -33.78 -27.68 21.53
CA LEU A 9 -33.06 -26.72 20.73
C LEU A 9 -31.54 -26.80 21.00
N LEU A 10 -30.78 -26.54 19.93
CA LEU A 10 -29.51 -25.81 19.84
C LEU A 10 -28.25 -26.42 20.46
N LEU A 11 -27.21 -26.57 19.61
CA LEU A 11 -26.08 -25.63 19.61
C LEU A 11 -25.22 -25.89 18.35
N VAL A 12 -25.57 -25.25 17.24
CA VAL A 12 -24.62 -25.06 16.14
C VAL A 12 -23.67 -23.96 16.61
N ALA A 13 -22.50 -24.35 17.10
CA ALA A 13 -21.36 -23.45 17.24
C ALA A 13 -20.90 -23.07 15.83
N ALA A 14 -21.56 -22.07 15.24
CA ALA A 14 -20.99 -21.34 14.12
C ALA A 14 -19.74 -20.64 14.68
N MET A 15 -18.59 -21.27 14.48
CA MET A 15 -17.32 -20.57 14.58
C MET A 15 -17.40 -19.44 13.54
N LEU A 16 -17.69 -18.23 14.03
CA LEU A 16 -17.36 -17.01 13.30
C LEU A 16 -15.83 -16.97 13.24
N ALA A 17 -15.26 -17.70 12.29
CA ALA A 17 -13.97 -17.38 11.74
C ALA A 17 -14.13 -16.03 11.03
N GLY A 18 -14.18 -14.97 11.83
CA GLY A 18 -13.78 -13.66 11.36
C GLY A 18 -12.30 -13.79 11.04
N CYS A 19 -12.00 -14.24 9.82
CA CYS A 19 -10.74 -13.93 9.20
C CYS A 19 -10.71 -12.40 9.10
N SER A 20 -10.25 -11.72 10.16
CA SER A 20 -9.76 -10.35 10.09
C SER A 20 -8.48 -10.39 9.25
N GLY A 21 -8.67 -10.71 7.97
CA GLY A 21 -7.61 -10.86 7.00
C GLY A 21 -7.16 -9.48 6.59
N ILE A 22 -5.84 -9.29 6.58
CA ILE A 22 -5.22 -8.11 6.00
C ILE A 22 -5.59 -8.07 4.53
N LYS A 23 -6.22 -6.98 4.08
CA LYS A 23 -6.51 -6.76 2.66
C LYS A 23 -5.18 -6.48 1.97
N THR A 24 -4.63 -7.43 1.23
CA THR A 24 -3.34 -7.19 0.56
C THR A 24 -3.51 -6.08 -0.49
N PRO A 25 -2.75 -4.97 -0.42
CA PRO A 25 -2.79 -3.94 -1.45
C PRO A 25 -2.34 -4.52 -2.79
N THR A 26 -2.80 -3.91 -3.89
CA THR A 26 -2.37 -4.30 -5.24
C THR A 26 -1.29 -3.34 -5.76
N ALA A 27 -0.36 -3.90 -6.54
CA ALA A 27 0.53 -3.15 -7.40
C ALA A 27 0.04 -3.35 -8.85
N SER A 28 -0.71 -2.37 -9.35
CA SER A 28 -1.26 -2.38 -10.71
C SER A 28 -0.99 -1.04 -11.37
N LEU A 29 -0.79 -1.06 -12.69
CA LEU A 29 -0.68 0.17 -13.48
C LEU A 29 -1.91 1.04 -13.26
N ALA A 30 -1.69 2.32 -13.00
CA ALA A 30 -2.77 3.28 -12.92
C ALA A 30 -3.25 3.64 -14.34
N SER A 31 -4.49 4.10 -14.45
CA SER A 31 -5.00 4.64 -15.70
C SER A 31 -4.63 6.11 -15.80
N HIS A 32 -3.95 6.48 -16.88
CA HIS A 32 -3.52 7.84 -17.16
C HIS A 32 -4.26 8.40 -18.38
N ASP A 33 -4.36 9.72 -18.46
CA ASP A 33 -4.65 10.35 -19.74
C ASP A 33 -3.42 10.28 -20.67
N ALA A 34 -3.61 10.53 -21.95
CA ALA A 34 -2.54 10.43 -22.95
C ALA A 34 -1.35 11.38 -22.71
N ARG A 35 -1.53 12.45 -21.91
CA ARG A 35 -0.45 13.39 -21.59
C ARG A 35 0.45 12.87 -20.47
N HIS A 36 -0.11 12.14 -19.51
CA HIS A 36 0.59 11.65 -18.33
C HIS A 36 1.06 10.19 -18.42
N ASP A 37 0.74 9.51 -19.52
CA ASP A 37 1.21 8.15 -19.80
C ASP A 37 2.73 8.14 -20.08
N ILE A 38 3.51 7.75 -19.08
CA ILE A 38 4.97 7.61 -19.18
C ILE A 38 5.34 6.20 -18.68
N PRO A 39 5.23 5.17 -19.54
CA PRO A 39 5.26 3.76 -19.13
C PRO A 39 6.49 3.36 -18.31
N ALA A 40 7.64 3.99 -18.56
CA ALA A 40 8.87 3.72 -17.82
C ALA A 40 8.79 4.13 -16.34
N ILE A 41 8.08 5.23 -16.02
CA ILE A 41 7.85 5.63 -14.63
C ILE A 41 6.80 4.71 -14.02
N ASP A 42 5.71 4.43 -14.74
CA ASP A 42 4.60 3.60 -14.26
C ASP A 42 5.05 2.19 -13.89
N GLN A 43 5.79 1.53 -14.79
CA GLN A 43 6.31 0.19 -14.54
C GLN A 43 7.28 0.19 -13.34
N MET A 44 8.15 1.19 -13.25
CA MET A 44 9.08 1.32 -12.14
C MET A 44 8.36 1.47 -10.79
N ILE A 45 7.28 2.26 -10.72
CA ILE A 45 6.48 2.41 -9.50
C ILE A 45 5.79 1.09 -9.14
N VAL A 46 5.20 0.39 -10.12
CA VAL A 46 4.53 -0.89 -9.89
C VAL A 46 5.50 -1.94 -9.37
N ASP A 47 6.68 -2.07 -9.97
CA ASP A 47 7.71 -3.01 -9.54
C ASP A 47 8.16 -2.70 -8.11
N MET A 48 8.47 -1.43 -7.82
CA MET A 48 8.83 -1.00 -6.47
C MET A 48 7.71 -1.25 -5.45
N LYS A 49 6.45 -1.02 -5.83
CA LYS A 49 5.29 -1.21 -4.95
C LYS A 49 5.10 -2.69 -4.64
N GLN A 50 5.25 -3.56 -5.62
CA GLN A 50 5.16 -5.01 -5.44
C GLN A 50 6.22 -5.50 -4.45
N ASP A 51 7.47 -5.07 -4.62
CA ASP A 51 8.56 -5.42 -3.71
C ASP A 51 8.32 -4.87 -2.30
N TYR A 52 7.90 -3.61 -2.18
CA TYR A 52 7.58 -2.98 -0.90
C TYR A 52 6.44 -3.70 -0.17
N ILE A 53 5.40 -4.13 -0.91
CA ILE A 53 4.26 -4.86 -0.34
C ILE A 53 4.74 -6.14 0.35
N GLN A 54 5.58 -6.92 -0.33
CA GLN A 54 6.05 -8.21 0.18
C GLN A 54 7.10 -8.06 1.28
N ALA A 55 8.08 -7.18 1.06
CA ALA A 55 9.24 -7.07 1.94
C ALA A 55 8.97 -6.23 3.19
N CYS A 56 8.03 -5.28 3.14
CA CYS A 56 7.84 -4.25 4.17
C CYS A 56 6.40 -4.21 4.69
N TYR A 57 5.43 -3.99 3.81
CA TYR A 57 4.03 -3.74 4.20
C TYR A 57 3.41 -4.96 4.89
N LEU A 58 3.41 -6.12 4.24
CA LEU A 58 2.67 -7.29 4.71
C LEU A 58 3.19 -7.81 6.07
N PRO A 59 4.52 -7.94 6.30
CA PRO A 59 5.03 -8.33 7.61
C PRO A 59 4.59 -7.37 8.72
N VAL A 60 4.65 -6.06 8.48
CA VAL A 60 4.25 -5.06 9.49
C VAL A 60 2.73 -5.07 9.70
N ALA A 61 1.92 -5.18 8.65
CA ALA A 61 0.47 -5.32 8.77
C ALA A 61 0.08 -6.58 9.58
N LYS A 62 0.84 -7.67 9.41
CA LYS A 62 0.71 -8.93 10.17
C LYS A 62 1.28 -8.86 11.58
N ARG A 63 1.94 -7.75 11.94
CA ARG A 63 2.62 -7.55 13.22
C ARG A 63 3.73 -8.57 13.46
N GLU A 64 4.38 -9.01 12.38
CA GLU A 64 5.57 -9.85 12.47
C GLU A 64 6.76 -9.01 13.00
N PRO A 65 7.68 -9.61 13.78
CA PRO A 65 8.88 -8.93 14.23
C PRO A 65 9.70 -8.39 13.04
N PRO A 66 10.16 -7.13 13.04
CA PRO A 66 10.97 -6.59 11.95
C PRO A 66 12.31 -7.32 11.79
N VAL A 67 12.63 -7.73 10.57
CA VAL A 67 13.88 -8.42 10.21
C VAL A 67 14.74 -7.64 9.22
N ASN A 68 14.23 -6.52 8.69
CA ASN A 68 14.98 -5.64 7.78
C ASN A 68 14.71 -4.16 8.07
N ALA A 69 15.43 -3.28 7.37
CA ALA A 69 15.37 -1.84 7.57
C ALA A 69 14.00 -1.23 7.25
N CYS A 70 13.37 -1.61 6.13
CA CYS A 70 12.09 -1.02 5.74
C CYS A 70 10.95 -1.41 6.69
N GLN A 71 10.93 -2.66 7.17
CA GLN A 71 9.99 -3.11 8.20
C GLN A 71 10.22 -2.35 9.51
N THR A 72 11.48 -2.15 9.89
CA THR A 72 11.84 -1.42 11.11
C THR A 72 11.37 0.02 11.03
N GLU A 73 11.63 0.71 9.92
CA GLU A 73 11.23 2.10 9.74
C GLU A 73 9.70 2.26 9.75
N LEU A 74 8.98 1.39 9.02
CA LEU A 74 7.53 1.39 8.98
C LEU A 74 6.92 1.08 10.35
N PHE A 75 7.41 0.03 11.03
CA PHE A 75 6.96 -0.33 12.37
C PHE A 75 7.20 0.78 13.38
N GLN A 76 8.40 1.38 13.42
CA GLN A 76 8.71 2.46 14.34
C GLN A 76 7.87 3.72 14.07
N MET A 77 7.54 4.00 12.80
CA MET A 77 6.66 5.11 12.45
C MET A 77 5.24 4.92 13.02
N LEU A 78 4.73 3.69 12.99
CA LEU A 78 3.45 3.31 13.55
C LEU A 78 3.49 3.30 15.08
N GLU A 79 4.52 2.71 15.67
CA GLU A 79 4.69 2.57 17.11
C GLU A 79 4.81 3.93 17.81
N ARG A 80 5.55 4.89 17.22
CA ARG A 80 5.63 6.25 17.75
C ARG A 80 4.30 7.01 17.77
N ARG A 81 3.38 6.73 16.84
CA ARG A 81 2.11 7.45 16.70
C ARG A 81 0.93 6.75 17.36
N TYR A 82 0.94 5.42 17.33
CA TYR A 82 -0.20 4.58 17.68
C TYR A 82 0.17 3.46 18.65
N HIS A 83 1.43 3.38 19.10
CA HIS A 83 1.96 2.25 19.87
C HIS A 83 1.67 0.92 19.14
N MET A 84 1.23 -0.10 19.86
CA MET A 84 0.84 -1.40 19.28
C MET A 84 -0.61 -1.42 18.75
N ASN A 85 -1.32 -0.29 18.78
CA ASN A 85 -2.74 -0.20 18.44
C ASN A 85 -2.99 0.31 17.01
N TYR A 86 -2.01 0.19 16.11
CA TYR A 86 -2.23 0.57 14.72
C TYR A 86 -3.15 -0.40 13.98
N THR A 87 -3.96 0.15 13.09
CA THR A 87 -4.82 -0.57 12.16
C THR A 87 -4.14 -0.68 10.80
N GLN A 88 -4.70 -1.47 9.90
CA GLN A 88 -4.20 -1.54 8.52
C GLN A 88 -4.22 -0.17 7.83
N ASN A 89 -5.25 0.65 8.06
CA ASN A 89 -5.32 2.02 7.52
C ASN A 89 -4.12 2.89 7.94
N HIS A 90 -3.64 2.73 9.19
CA HIS A 90 -2.43 3.41 9.63
C HIS A 90 -1.19 2.90 8.90
N VAL A 91 -1.12 1.60 8.60
CA VAL A 91 -0.05 1.02 7.77
C VAL A 91 -0.09 1.60 6.36
N ASP A 92 -1.28 1.75 5.76
CA ASP A 92 -1.46 2.37 4.44
C ASP A 92 -0.94 3.82 4.42
N MET A 93 -1.33 4.62 5.43
CA MET A 93 -0.87 6.00 5.57
C MET A 93 0.65 6.09 5.75
N ALA A 94 1.23 5.31 6.66
CA ALA A 94 2.67 5.31 6.89
C ALA A 94 3.46 4.79 5.67
N SER A 95 2.90 3.82 4.95
CA SER A 95 3.48 3.30 3.72
C SER A 95 3.47 4.34 2.61
N ASN A 96 2.39 5.13 2.48
CA ASN A 96 2.35 6.26 1.54
C ASN A 96 3.46 7.27 1.80
N ASP A 97 3.81 7.53 3.06
CA ASP A 97 4.90 8.46 3.38
C ASP A 97 6.27 7.87 3.01
N LEU A 98 6.55 6.64 3.44
CA LEU A 98 7.86 6.00 3.26
C LEU A 98 8.10 5.56 1.82
N PHE A 99 7.15 4.87 1.20
CA PHE A 99 7.28 4.35 -0.16
C PHE A 99 7.57 5.46 -1.17
N PHE A 100 6.84 6.58 -1.09
CA PHE A 100 7.01 7.67 -2.05
C PHE A 100 8.28 8.49 -1.83
N LYS A 101 8.95 8.39 -0.68
CA LYS A 101 10.29 8.96 -0.51
C LYS A 101 11.29 8.28 -1.47
N ASP A 102 11.20 6.96 -1.58
CA ASP A 102 12.07 6.17 -2.46
C ASP A 102 11.65 6.29 -3.93
N VAL A 103 10.35 6.24 -4.21
CA VAL A 103 9.82 6.46 -5.57
C VAL A 103 10.22 7.83 -6.10
N ASN A 104 10.04 8.90 -5.33
CA ASN A 104 10.42 10.25 -5.78
C ASN A 104 11.91 10.33 -6.14
N THR A 105 12.76 9.66 -5.36
CA THR A 105 14.20 9.54 -5.66
C THR A 105 14.42 8.82 -6.99
N LYS A 106 13.70 7.73 -7.26
CA LYS A 106 13.84 6.95 -8.51
C LYS A 106 13.25 7.62 -9.73
N ILE A 107 12.14 8.33 -9.62
CA ILE A 107 11.61 9.16 -10.71
C ILE A 107 12.64 10.23 -11.08
N ASN A 108 13.21 10.94 -10.10
CA ASN A 108 14.23 11.96 -10.36
C ASN A 108 15.48 11.38 -11.04
N ASP A 109 15.96 10.22 -10.58
CA ASP A 109 17.06 9.49 -11.22
C ASP A 109 16.73 9.17 -12.69
N LEU A 110 15.53 8.64 -12.95
CA LEU A 110 15.11 8.20 -14.28
C LEU A 110 14.96 9.39 -15.24
N VAL A 111 14.27 10.45 -14.81
CA VAL A 111 14.10 11.71 -15.57
C VAL A 111 15.44 12.35 -15.92
N ARG A 112 16.44 12.23 -15.05
CA ARG A 112 17.78 12.78 -15.28
C ARG A 112 18.61 11.91 -16.23
N LYS A 113 18.56 10.59 -16.09
CA LYS A 113 19.44 9.64 -16.81
C LYS A 113 18.89 9.28 -18.18
N ASP A 114 17.57 9.16 -18.30
CA ASP A 114 16.88 8.83 -19.54
C ASP A 114 16.34 10.09 -20.22
N ARG A 115 16.87 10.40 -21.41
CA ARG A 115 16.47 11.58 -22.18
C ARG A 115 15.02 11.51 -22.65
N GLN A 116 14.51 10.33 -22.99
CA GLN A 116 13.14 10.16 -23.47
C GLN A 116 12.16 10.35 -22.32
N VAL A 117 12.42 9.73 -21.16
CA VAL A 117 11.60 9.92 -19.96
C VAL A 117 11.63 11.37 -19.52
N GLY A 118 12.82 12.00 -19.49
CA GLY A 118 12.92 13.42 -19.12
C GLY A 118 12.21 14.37 -20.09
N ALA A 119 12.20 14.06 -21.39
CA ALA A 119 11.43 14.85 -22.37
C ALA A 119 9.92 14.64 -22.24
N ALA A 120 9.47 13.41 -21.95
CA ALA A 120 8.07 13.12 -21.68
C ALA A 120 7.60 13.86 -20.42
N ALA A 121 8.34 13.76 -19.31
CA ALA A 121 8.03 14.41 -18.05
C ALA A 121 7.90 15.94 -18.19
N ARG A 122 8.81 16.60 -18.92
CA ARG A 122 8.73 18.06 -19.16
C ARG A 122 7.54 18.50 -20.00
N ARG A 123 6.96 17.61 -20.81
CA ARG A 123 5.73 17.89 -21.58
C ARG A 123 4.49 17.59 -20.75
N ALA A 124 4.54 16.54 -19.95
CA ALA A 124 3.44 16.11 -19.11
C ALA A 124 3.20 17.09 -17.96
N PHE A 125 4.26 17.54 -17.27
CA PHE A 125 4.16 18.27 -16.01
C PHE A 125 4.79 19.67 -16.10
N GLY A 126 4.22 20.63 -15.37
CA GLY A 126 4.75 21.98 -15.23
C GLY A 126 5.88 22.09 -14.21
N SER A 127 5.96 21.16 -13.25
CA SER A 127 7.02 21.11 -12.24
C SER A 127 7.29 19.69 -11.76
N THR A 128 8.45 19.49 -11.11
CA THR A 128 8.77 18.23 -10.43
C THR A 128 7.79 17.93 -9.31
N ASP A 129 7.39 18.93 -8.53
CA ASP A 129 6.48 18.74 -7.39
C ASP A 129 5.08 18.30 -7.85
N GLU A 130 4.58 18.89 -8.94
CA GLU A 130 3.33 18.47 -9.58
C GLU A 130 3.41 17.00 -10.04
N MET A 131 4.52 16.61 -10.69
CA MET A 131 4.73 15.23 -11.12
C MET A 131 4.74 14.25 -9.93
N MET A 132 5.45 14.58 -8.84
CA MET A 132 5.49 13.71 -7.66
C MET A 132 4.12 13.62 -6.98
N ALA A 133 3.37 14.72 -6.90
CA ALA A 133 2.02 14.72 -6.36
C ALA A 133 1.07 13.87 -7.22
N TYR A 134 1.18 13.97 -8.55
CA TYR A 134 0.41 13.18 -9.51
C TYR A 134 0.62 11.68 -9.30
N TYR A 135 1.89 11.23 -9.31
CA TYR A 135 2.20 9.81 -9.13
C TYR A 135 1.88 9.31 -7.72
N ARG A 136 2.03 10.15 -6.69
CA ARG A 136 1.58 9.83 -5.34
C ARG A 136 0.09 9.51 -5.31
N GLU A 137 -0.73 10.37 -5.91
CA GLU A 137 -2.17 10.15 -5.92
C GLU A 137 -2.57 8.93 -6.74
N ALA A 138 -1.94 8.73 -7.91
CA ALA A 138 -2.25 7.61 -8.79
C ALA A 138 -1.89 6.23 -8.18
N TYR A 139 -0.83 6.16 -7.38
CA TYR A 139 -0.26 4.89 -6.89
C TYR A 139 -0.32 4.71 -5.38
N LYS A 140 -1.03 5.56 -4.62
CA LYS A 140 -1.13 5.42 -3.17
C LYS A 140 -1.69 4.08 -2.71
N PHE A 141 -1.33 3.69 -1.50
CA PHE A 141 -2.05 2.67 -0.73
C PHE A 141 -3.43 3.25 -0.38
N GLU A 142 -4.49 2.50 -0.69
CA GLU A 142 -5.87 2.91 -0.42
C GLU A 142 -6.12 3.00 1.09
N THR A 143 -6.48 4.19 1.55
CA THR A 143 -6.93 4.42 2.93
C THR A 143 -8.45 4.36 2.95
N ASN A 144 -9.03 3.55 3.85
CA ASN A 144 -10.49 3.45 4.03
C ASN A 144 -11.04 4.56 4.93
#